data_AF-A0A3C0XQ87-F1
#
_entry.id   AF-A0A3C0XQ87-F1
#
_cell.length_a   1.000
_cell.length_b   1.000
_cell.length_c   1.000
_cell.angle_alpha   90.00
_cell.angle_beta   90.00
_cell.angle_gamma   90.00
#
_symmetry.space_group_name_H-M   'P 1'
#
loop_
_entity.id
_entity.type
_entity.pdbx_description
1 polymer ?
#
loop_
_entity_poly.entity_id
_entity_poly.type
_entity_poly.pdbx_seq_one_letter_code
_entity_poly.pdbx_strand_id
1 'polypeptide(L)'
;MDYVDWIERVLNAMAVAVAGNHDARIAGISIWEVARRLDLGIDPMAPEFHGSDERMALIDAVNDLSQMNLAVGMTETGNYFSVKLTDEGRRGATASLRGSWPSVFTQVRIDDEMRQFLQAAVARSEFRADRFAMMRDTTAKDVFADLGWPWHPSHATALTSSLEAHSCIHAHATLGGPIDVRVTYVGVVVGTREQQTKDQKRLGELLDDWETSTVDFKRELALTSKDARLDFAHDVLTLANVQGRQPRAIVIGFDPKTRAPFKSVDPAITQDRLEDIVNGNTLGRPPEVRWRTIFWRGITAGLVEIIRDPAALPYRSKGILRERYGSDVLVRRGTHSAVADEKEVADLEVEAARARDRNR
;
A
#
# COMPACT_ATOMS: atom_id res chain seq x y z
N MET A 1 7.66 -7.93 -10.86
CA MET A 1 7.22 -8.21 -9.47
C MET A 1 8.12 -7.45 -8.53
N ASP A 2 7.62 -6.89 -7.43
CA ASP A 2 8.49 -6.27 -6.41
C ASP A 2 8.95 -7.31 -5.36
N TYR A 3 9.89 -6.94 -4.49
CA TYR A 3 10.42 -7.88 -3.49
C TYR A 3 9.36 -8.34 -2.49
N VAL A 4 8.40 -7.48 -2.12
CA VAL A 4 7.30 -7.85 -1.22
C VAL A 4 6.43 -8.94 -1.85
N ASP A 5 6.03 -8.76 -3.10
CA ASP A 5 5.26 -9.74 -3.86
C ASP A 5 6.02 -11.06 -4.00
N TRP A 6 7.34 -11.00 -4.17
CA TRP A 6 8.19 -12.18 -4.22
C TRP A 6 8.18 -12.97 -2.92
N ILE A 7 8.35 -12.32 -1.75
CA ILE A 7 8.27 -12.99 -0.44
C ILE A 7 6.92 -13.67 -0.24
N GLU A 8 5.82 -12.99 -0.60
CA GLU A 8 4.47 -13.54 -0.52
C GLU A 8 4.29 -14.75 -1.45
N ARG A 9 4.83 -14.69 -2.68
CA ARG A 9 4.81 -15.81 -3.62
C ARG A 9 5.60 -17.01 -3.10
N VAL A 10 6.77 -16.80 -2.49
CA VAL A 10 7.58 -17.88 -1.89
C VAL A 10 6.83 -18.54 -0.73
N LEU A 11 6.25 -17.75 0.17
CA LEU A 11 5.43 -18.27 1.28
C LEU A 11 4.27 -19.13 0.78
N ASN A 12 3.56 -18.67 -0.24
CA ASN A 12 2.45 -19.40 -0.85
C ASN A 12 2.92 -20.70 -1.52
N ALA A 13 4.07 -20.68 -2.23
CA ALA A 13 4.64 -21.88 -2.82
C ALA A 13 5.03 -22.93 -1.77
N MET A 14 5.62 -22.49 -0.64
CA MET A 14 5.90 -23.35 0.51
C MET A 14 4.61 -23.95 1.10
N ALA A 15 3.56 -23.13 1.24
CA ALA A 15 2.29 -23.58 1.79
C ALA A 15 1.60 -24.63 0.91
N VAL A 16 1.61 -24.42 -0.41
CA VAL A 16 1.12 -25.40 -1.38
C VAL A 16 1.95 -26.68 -1.33
N ALA A 17 3.27 -26.59 -1.12
CA ALA A 17 4.13 -27.78 -1.00
C ALA A 17 3.83 -28.64 0.23
N VAL A 18 3.39 -28.05 1.34
CA VAL A 18 3.00 -28.79 2.54
C VAL A 18 1.50 -29.13 2.59
N ALA A 19 0.69 -28.58 1.68
CA ALA A 19 -0.74 -28.78 1.60
C ALA A 19 -1.06 -30.17 1.02
N GLY A 20 -1.02 -31.20 1.86
CA GLY A 20 -1.40 -32.57 1.51
C GLY A 20 -0.38 -33.64 1.91
N ASN A 21 0.79 -33.24 2.39
CA ASN A 21 1.82 -34.15 2.86
C ASN A 21 2.06 -33.93 4.37
N HIS A 22 1.66 -34.89 5.20
CA HIS A 22 1.80 -34.82 6.65
C HIS A 22 3.27 -34.78 7.08
N ASP A 23 4.11 -35.60 6.45
CA ASP A 23 5.55 -35.65 6.75
C ASP A 23 6.22 -34.32 6.39
N ALA A 24 5.83 -33.71 5.26
CA ALA A 24 6.32 -32.38 4.86
C ALA A 24 5.96 -31.27 5.86
N ARG A 25 4.83 -31.38 6.56
CA ARG A 25 4.45 -30.43 7.62
C ARG A 25 5.33 -30.59 8.87
N ILE A 26 5.72 -31.82 9.18
CA ILE A 26 6.52 -32.12 10.38
C ILE A 26 8.00 -31.88 10.13
N ALA A 27 8.54 -32.44 9.05
CA ALA A 27 9.96 -32.46 8.72
C ALA A 27 10.40 -31.28 7.85
N GLY A 28 9.46 -30.57 7.21
CA GLY A 28 9.75 -29.55 6.21
C GLY A 28 9.85 -30.13 4.80
N ILE A 29 10.21 -29.27 3.85
CA ILE A 29 10.34 -29.57 2.43
C ILE A 29 11.72 -29.12 1.94
N SER A 30 12.18 -29.72 0.84
CA SER A 30 13.41 -29.27 0.20
C SER A 30 13.20 -27.92 -0.52
N ILE A 31 14.23 -27.08 -0.56
CA ILE A 31 14.19 -25.84 -1.35
C ILE A 31 13.89 -26.09 -2.84
N TRP A 32 14.32 -27.23 -3.41
CA TRP A 32 14.03 -27.58 -4.80
C TRP A 32 12.53 -27.82 -5.04
N GLU A 33 11.81 -28.31 -4.02
CA GLU A 33 10.36 -28.53 -4.03
C GLU A 33 9.60 -27.20 -4.11
N VAL A 34 10.15 -26.15 -3.48
CA VAL A 34 9.64 -24.78 -3.54
C VAL A 34 9.95 -24.16 -4.91
N ALA A 35 11.21 -24.25 -5.35
CA ALA A 35 11.65 -23.72 -6.65
C ALA A 35 10.84 -24.30 -7.82
N ARG A 36 10.53 -25.61 -7.79
CA ARG A 36 9.71 -26.28 -8.81
C ARG A 36 8.30 -25.69 -8.89
N ARG A 37 7.69 -25.33 -7.75
CA ARG A 37 6.36 -24.71 -7.70
C ARG A 37 6.36 -23.26 -8.14
N LEU A 38 7.48 -22.57 -7.97
CA LEU A 38 7.63 -21.20 -8.40
C LEU A 38 7.78 -21.07 -9.92
N ASP A 39 8.08 -22.14 -10.65
CA ASP A 39 8.35 -22.13 -12.09
C ASP A 39 9.36 -21.02 -12.46
N LEU A 40 10.58 -21.15 -11.96
CA LEU A 40 11.63 -20.13 -12.13
C LEU A 40 12.24 -20.14 -13.54
N GLY A 41 11.80 -21.03 -14.43
CA GLY A 41 12.30 -21.10 -15.81
C GLY A 41 13.64 -21.82 -15.95
N ILE A 42 14.11 -22.38 -14.84
CA ILE A 42 15.33 -23.18 -14.72
C ILE A 42 14.98 -24.43 -13.92
N ASP A 43 15.51 -25.58 -14.31
CA ASP A 43 15.30 -26.82 -13.57
C ASP A 43 16.03 -26.73 -12.21
N PRO A 44 15.31 -26.84 -11.07
CA PRO A 44 15.93 -26.75 -9.76
C PRO A 44 16.96 -27.86 -9.47
N MET A 45 16.95 -28.94 -10.25
CA MET A 45 17.91 -30.04 -10.13
C MET A 45 19.14 -29.86 -11.02
N ALA A 46 19.15 -28.87 -11.91
CA ALA A 46 20.25 -28.66 -12.84
C ALA A 46 21.40 -27.88 -12.19
N PRO A 47 22.67 -28.14 -12.57
CA PRO A 47 23.84 -27.47 -12.00
C PRO A 47 23.78 -25.94 -12.10
N GLU A 48 23.20 -25.41 -13.18
CA GLU A 48 23.06 -23.99 -13.44
C GLU A 48 22.23 -23.28 -12.35
N PHE A 49 21.28 -23.99 -11.72
CA PHE A 49 20.47 -23.41 -10.66
C PHE A 49 21.30 -23.11 -9.40
N HIS A 50 22.34 -23.88 -9.11
CA HIS A 50 23.11 -23.73 -7.86
C HIS A 50 23.83 -22.39 -7.73
N GLY A 51 24.24 -21.79 -8.86
CA GLY A 51 24.88 -20.47 -8.91
C GLY A 51 23.98 -19.35 -9.46
N SER A 52 22.68 -19.62 -9.61
CA SER A 52 21.73 -18.69 -10.24
C SER A 52 21.21 -17.62 -9.27
N ASP A 53 20.83 -16.46 -9.82
CA ASP A 53 20.15 -15.39 -9.07
C ASP A 53 18.80 -15.88 -8.55
N GLU A 54 18.10 -16.76 -9.28
CA GLU A 54 16.84 -17.38 -8.90
C GLU A 54 16.96 -18.15 -7.58
N ARG A 55 18.04 -18.93 -7.42
CA ARG A 55 18.31 -19.67 -6.19
C ARG A 55 18.63 -18.72 -5.04
N MET A 56 19.46 -17.71 -5.28
CA MET A 56 19.81 -16.73 -4.25
C MET A 56 18.58 -15.95 -3.77
N ALA A 57 17.73 -15.50 -4.69
CA ALA A 57 16.47 -14.85 -4.39
C ALA A 57 15.54 -15.71 -3.54
N LEU A 58 15.51 -17.03 -3.78
CA LEU A 58 14.73 -17.98 -2.98
C LEU A 58 15.31 -18.19 -1.58
N ILE A 59 16.64 -18.29 -1.45
CA ILE A 59 17.32 -18.41 -0.16
C ILE A 59 17.06 -17.16 0.69
N ASP A 60 17.24 -15.97 0.11
CA ASP A 60 17.00 -14.70 0.77
C ASP A 60 15.55 -14.56 1.24
N ALA A 61 14.60 -14.98 0.40
CA ALA A 61 13.20 -14.96 0.77
C ALA A 61 12.88 -15.90 1.95
N VAL A 62 13.44 -17.10 1.96
CA VAL A 62 13.29 -18.05 3.08
C VAL A 62 13.90 -17.48 4.36
N ASN A 63 15.07 -16.85 4.27
CA ASN A 63 15.72 -16.23 5.42
C ASN A 63 14.86 -15.10 6.02
N ASP A 64 14.29 -14.25 5.17
CA ASP A 64 13.38 -13.19 5.60
C ASP A 64 12.08 -13.74 6.20
N LEU A 65 11.52 -14.81 5.63
CA LEU A 65 10.38 -15.53 6.21
C LEU A 65 10.74 -16.14 7.58
N SER A 66 11.98 -16.62 7.74
CA SER A 66 12.47 -17.16 9.01
C SER A 66 12.56 -16.09 10.08
N GLN A 67 13.06 -14.89 9.74
CA GLN A 67 13.13 -13.76 10.66
C GLN A 67 11.76 -13.28 11.14
N MET A 68 10.76 -13.40 10.28
CA MET A 68 9.37 -13.11 10.64
C MET A 68 8.69 -14.26 11.41
N ASN A 69 9.42 -15.32 11.77
CA ASN A 69 8.89 -16.53 12.40
C ASN A 69 7.77 -17.21 11.57
N LEU A 70 7.82 -17.08 10.24
CA LEU A 70 6.91 -17.73 9.30
C LEU A 70 7.49 -19.03 8.75
N ALA A 71 8.81 -19.15 8.79
CA ALA A 71 9.54 -20.37 8.46
C ALA A 71 10.57 -20.67 9.55
N VAL A 72 10.98 -21.92 9.63
CA VAL A 72 12.20 -22.35 10.30
C VAL A 72 13.26 -22.44 9.21
N GLY A 73 14.26 -21.59 9.35
CA GLY A 73 15.33 -21.42 8.36
C GLY A 73 16.27 -22.62 8.26
N MET A 74 17.15 -22.54 7.27
CA MET A 74 18.10 -23.59 6.92
C MET A 74 19.10 -23.92 8.03
N THR A 75 19.49 -22.92 8.82
CA THR A 75 20.44 -23.06 9.93
C THR A 75 19.83 -23.80 11.11
N GLU A 76 18.56 -23.56 11.42
CA GLU A 76 17.86 -24.14 12.57
C GLU A 76 17.43 -25.59 12.33
N THR A 77 17.17 -25.97 11.07
CA THR A 77 16.85 -27.36 10.71
C THR A 77 18.07 -28.27 10.71
N GLY A 78 19.29 -27.73 10.77
CA GLY A 78 20.53 -28.48 10.59
C GLY A 78 20.73 -29.01 9.16
N ASN A 79 19.85 -28.64 8.22
CA ASN A 79 19.90 -29.05 6.83
C ASN A 79 19.72 -27.83 5.92
N TYR A 80 20.83 -27.43 5.29
CA TYR A 80 20.92 -26.29 4.38
C TYR A 80 19.96 -26.32 3.19
N PHE A 81 19.33 -27.45 2.90
CA PHE A 81 18.40 -27.60 1.79
C PHE A 81 16.95 -27.78 2.22
N SER A 82 16.66 -27.72 3.52
CA SER A 82 15.32 -27.91 4.05
C SER A 82 14.75 -26.64 4.66
N VAL A 83 13.45 -26.44 4.45
CA VAL A 83 12.68 -25.32 4.97
C VAL A 83 11.37 -25.83 5.54
N LYS A 84 10.93 -25.30 6.66
CA LYS A 84 9.68 -25.73 7.31
C LYS A 84 8.83 -24.53 7.64
N LEU A 85 7.54 -24.55 7.27
CA LEU A 85 6.61 -23.50 7.70
C LEU A 85 6.23 -23.67 9.17
N THR A 86 6.26 -22.57 9.91
CA THR A 86 5.66 -22.49 11.26
C THR A 86 4.13 -22.50 11.17
N ASP A 87 3.46 -22.57 12.32
CA ASP A 87 2.00 -22.47 12.40
C ASP A 87 1.54 -21.08 11.94
N GLU A 88 2.29 -20.04 12.32
CA GLU A 88 2.16 -18.67 11.86
C GLU A 88 2.35 -18.57 10.34
N GLY A 89 3.37 -19.22 9.78
CA GLY A 89 3.61 -19.25 8.33
C GLY A 89 2.46 -19.88 7.55
N ARG A 90 1.90 -21.00 8.04
CA ARG A 90 0.75 -21.65 7.40
C ARG A 90 -0.50 -20.78 7.44
N ARG A 91 -0.77 -20.11 8.57
CA ARG A 91 -1.86 -19.11 8.66
C ARG A 91 -1.60 -17.92 7.74
N GLY A 92 -0.36 -17.43 7.77
CA GLY A 92 0.13 -16.32 6.96
C GLY A 92 -0.02 -16.57 5.47
N ALA A 93 0.17 -17.79 4.98
CA ALA A 93 -0.02 -18.14 3.57
C ALA A 93 -1.48 -18.20 3.10
N THR A 94 -2.43 -18.32 4.04
CA THR A 94 -3.87 -18.20 3.72
C THR A 94 -4.35 -16.74 3.73
N ALA A 95 -3.52 -15.84 4.25
CA ALA A 95 -3.75 -14.40 4.29
C ALA A 95 -2.71 -13.68 3.42
N SER A 96 -2.90 -12.39 3.18
CA SER A 96 -1.84 -11.57 2.56
C SER A 96 -0.86 -11.14 3.64
N LEU A 97 0.44 -11.23 3.39
CA LEU A 97 1.48 -10.74 4.31
C LEU A 97 1.32 -9.25 4.64
N ARG A 98 0.71 -8.49 3.74
CA ARG A 98 0.36 -7.08 3.96
C ARG A 98 -0.53 -6.86 5.19
N GLY A 99 -1.31 -7.87 5.58
CA GLY A 99 -2.12 -7.82 6.80
C GLY A 99 -1.32 -7.76 8.09
N SER A 100 -0.03 -8.15 8.07
CA SER A 100 0.85 -8.06 9.24
C SER A 100 1.59 -6.71 9.35
N TRP A 101 1.59 -5.89 8.30
CA TRP A 101 2.32 -4.62 8.27
C TRP A 101 1.97 -3.66 9.42
N PRO A 102 0.70 -3.51 9.85
CA PRO A 102 0.40 -2.67 11.02
C PRO A 102 1.16 -3.10 12.29
N SER A 103 1.38 -4.40 12.48
CA SER A 103 2.17 -4.94 13.59
C SER A 103 3.64 -4.57 13.43
N VAL A 104 4.19 -4.71 12.21
CA VAL A 104 5.58 -4.30 11.90
C VAL A 104 5.79 -2.82 12.26
N PHE A 105 4.92 -1.92 11.79
CA PHE A 105 5.01 -0.49 12.13
C PHE A 105 4.76 -0.18 13.60
N THR A 106 4.15 -1.09 14.37
CA THR A 106 3.95 -0.90 15.81
C THR A 106 5.18 -1.33 16.61
N GLN A 107 5.85 -2.40 16.17
CA GLN A 107 7.00 -3.01 16.83
C GLN A 107 8.32 -2.34 16.44
N VAL A 108 8.46 -1.95 15.17
CA VAL A 108 9.67 -1.30 14.63
C VAL A 108 9.51 0.21 14.73
N ARG A 109 10.22 0.82 15.68
CA ARG A 109 10.29 2.27 15.87
C ARG A 109 11.63 2.76 15.35
N ILE A 110 11.62 3.38 14.19
CA ILE A 110 12.78 4.03 13.60
C ILE A 110 12.52 5.53 13.44
N ASP A 111 13.59 6.32 13.49
CA ASP A 111 13.53 7.75 13.24
C ASP A 111 13.55 8.08 11.73
N ASP A 112 13.52 9.37 11.42
CA ASP A 112 13.48 9.86 10.03
C ASP A 112 14.79 9.61 9.28
N GLU A 113 15.93 9.60 9.97
CA GLU A 113 17.24 9.33 9.38
C GLU A 113 17.34 7.85 8.96
N MET A 114 17.00 6.94 9.85
CA MET A 114 16.89 5.51 9.55
C MET A 114 15.92 5.24 8.40
N ARG A 115 14.78 5.94 8.35
CA ARG A 115 13.80 5.78 7.27
C ARG A 115 14.36 6.24 5.92
N GLN A 116 15.03 7.38 5.88
CA GLN A 116 15.69 7.88 4.65
C GLN A 116 16.77 6.92 4.17
N PHE A 117 17.59 6.40 5.10
CA PHE A 117 18.58 5.38 4.78
C PHE A 117 17.94 4.12 4.18
N LEU A 118 16.89 3.57 4.80
CA LEU A 118 16.19 2.40 4.28
C LEU A 118 15.58 2.66 2.90
N GLN A 119 14.96 3.82 2.68
CA GLN A 119 14.39 4.17 1.38
C GLN A 119 15.44 4.18 0.27
N ALA A 120 16.59 4.82 0.51
CA ALA A 120 17.70 4.86 -0.43
C ALA A 120 18.31 3.46 -0.64
N ALA A 121 18.53 2.71 0.45
CA ALA A 121 19.04 1.35 0.37
C ALA A 121 18.11 0.45 -0.46
N VAL A 122 16.79 0.50 -0.26
CA VAL A 122 15.81 -0.27 -1.04
C VAL A 122 15.85 0.13 -2.52
N ALA A 123 15.80 1.43 -2.80
CA ALA A 123 15.83 1.93 -4.17
C ALA A 123 17.10 1.49 -4.94
N ARG A 124 18.22 1.37 -4.23
CA ARG A 124 19.51 0.94 -4.79
C ARG A 124 19.63 -0.57 -4.96
N SER A 125 19.15 -1.35 -4.01
CA SER A 125 19.42 -2.80 -3.92
C SER A 125 18.34 -3.68 -4.53
N GLU A 126 17.13 -3.17 -4.74
CA GLU A 126 16.04 -3.99 -5.28
C GLU A 126 16.29 -4.35 -6.75
N PHE A 127 16.47 -5.64 -7.01
CA PHE A 127 16.52 -6.21 -8.35
C PHE A 127 15.19 -6.89 -8.67
N ARG A 128 14.57 -6.48 -9.79
CA ARG A 128 13.28 -7.01 -10.25
C ARG A 128 13.47 -7.76 -11.57
N ALA A 129 13.14 -9.04 -11.57
CA ALA A 129 13.04 -9.87 -12.76
C ALA A 129 11.57 -10.26 -13.03
N ASP A 130 11.33 -10.94 -14.15
CA ASP A 130 9.99 -11.40 -14.52
C ASP A 130 9.44 -12.44 -13.54
N ARG A 131 10.30 -13.35 -13.09
CA ARG A 131 9.91 -14.52 -12.28
C ARG A 131 10.29 -14.43 -10.81
N PHE A 132 11.17 -13.51 -10.43
CA PHE A 132 11.64 -13.34 -9.05
C PHE A 132 12.03 -11.88 -8.78
N ALA A 133 12.27 -11.56 -7.51
CA ALA A 133 12.92 -10.32 -7.10
C ALA A 133 13.89 -10.63 -5.96
N MET A 134 14.91 -9.80 -5.78
CA MET A 134 15.85 -9.95 -4.65
C MET A 134 16.38 -8.59 -4.18
N MET A 135 16.86 -8.55 -2.95
CA MET A 135 17.60 -7.42 -2.41
C MET A 135 19.10 -7.73 -2.50
N ARG A 136 19.79 -7.11 -3.46
CA ARG A 136 21.23 -7.29 -3.63
C ARG A 136 22.00 -6.61 -2.50
N ASP A 137 23.17 -7.15 -2.16
CA ASP A 137 24.07 -6.47 -1.25
C ASP A 137 24.50 -5.12 -1.84
N THR A 138 24.53 -4.09 -0.99
CA THR A 138 25.11 -2.78 -1.30
C THR A 138 26.00 -2.36 -0.14
N THR A 139 26.71 -1.25 -0.25
CA THR A 139 27.49 -0.72 0.88
C THR A 139 26.76 0.47 1.52
N ALA A 140 26.90 0.62 2.84
CA ALA A 140 26.41 1.81 3.54
C ALA A 140 27.04 3.10 2.98
N LYS A 141 28.29 3.02 2.48
CA LYS A 141 28.97 4.15 1.85
C LYS A 141 28.25 4.63 0.60
N ASP A 142 27.78 3.71 -0.22
CA ASP A 142 27.04 4.06 -1.43
C ASP A 142 25.66 4.64 -1.11
N VAL A 143 24.97 4.11 -0.09
CA VAL A 143 23.68 4.66 0.36
C VAL A 143 23.84 6.08 0.91
N PHE A 144 24.91 6.35 1.67
CA PHE A 144 25.25 7.70 2.12
C PHE A 144 25.50 8.64 0.94
N ALA A 145 26.21 8.16 -0.09
CA ALA A 145 26.48 8.94 -1.30
C ALA A 145 25.19 9.30 -2.05
N ASP A 146 24.24 8.36 -2.18
CA ASP A 146 22.94 8.60 -2.82
C ASP A 146 22.10 9.65 -2.07
N LEU A 147 22.22 9.70 -0.75
CA LEU A 147 21.56 10.68 0.12
C LEU A 147 22.27 12.03 0.18
N GLY A 148 23.46 12.15 -0.41
CA GLY A 148 24.32 13.33 -0.27
C GLY A 148 24.84 13.55 1.16
N TRP A 149 24.87 12.49 1.97
CA TRP A 149 25.35 12.55 3.36
C TRP A 149 26.88 12.38 3.42
N PRO A 150 27.57 13.06 4.36
CA PRO A 150 28.99 12.87 4.53
C PRO A 150 29.31 11.48 5.08
N TRP A 151 30.30 10.81 4.49
CA TRP A 151 30.73 9.48 4.94
C TRP A 151 31.55 9.56 6.22
N HIS A 152 30.99 9.02 7.31
CA HIS A 152 31.68 8.85 8.59
C HIS A 152 31.52 7.41 9.08
N PRO A 153 32.60 6.62 9.20
CA PRO A 153 32.51 5.20 9.57
C PRO A 153 31.79 4.96 10.90
N SER A 154 32.04 5.78 11.93
CA SER A 154 31.37 5.66 13.23
C SER A 154 29.86 5.88 13.14
N HIS A 155 29.44 6.86 12.32
CA HIS A 155 28.03 7.12 12.08
C HIS A 155 27.37 5.97 11.29
N ALA A 156 28.01 5.51 10.22
CA ALA A 156 27.51 4.39 9.43
C ALA A 156 27.38 3.10 10.28
N THR A 157 28.34 2.81 11.15
CA THR A 157 28.26 1.68 12.09
C THR A 157 27.09 1.86 13.06
N ALA A 158 26.94 3.02 13.70
CA ALA A 158 25.84 3.26 14.64
C ALA A 158 24.47 3.10 13.97
N LEU A 159 24.30 3.69 12.78
CA LEU A 159 23.05 3.64 12.02
C LEU A 159 22.71 2.22 11.58
N THR A 160 23.68 1.50 10.98
CA THR A 160 23.46 0.14 10.48
C THR A 160 23.25 -0.87 11.62
N SER A 161 24.00 -0.77 12.73
CA SER A 161 23.73 -1.58 13.93
C SER A 161 22.33 -1.35 14.49
N SER A 162 21.85 -0.11 14.50
CA SER A 162 20.49 0.18 14.99
C SER A 162 19.41 -0.40 14.06
N LEU A 163 19.60 -0.29 12.74
CA LEU A 163 18.68 -0.88 11.77
C LEU A 163 18.69 -2.41 11.83
N GLU A 164 19.86 -3.03 12.02
CA GLU A 164 19.99 -4.49 12.18
C GLU A 164 19.34 -4.97 13.49
N ALA A 165 19.44 -4.21 14.59
CA ALA A 165 18.73 -4.51 15.83
C ALA A 165 17.20 -4.53 15.68
N HIS A 166 16.67 -3.79 14.70
CA HIS A 166 15.26 -3.83 14.31
C HIS A 166 14.95 -4.86 13.22
N SER A 167 15.92 -5.70 12.84
CA SER A 167 15.82 -6.66 11.75
C SER A 167 15.48 -6.02 10.40
N CYS A 168 15.80 -4.73 10.20
CA CYS A 168 15.53 -4.03 8.94
C CYS A 168 16.60 -4.30 7.88
N ILE A 169 17.82 -4.60 8.30
CA ILE A 169 18.95 -4.95 7.43
C ILE A 169 19.77 -6.08 8.04
N HIS A 170 20.59 -6.71 7.22
CA HIS A 170 21.82 -7.37 7.67
C HIS A 170 23.00 -6.46 7.40
N ALA A 171 23.89 -6.31 8.37
CA ALA A 171 25.09 -5.50 8.24
C ALA A 171 26.35 -6.35 8.48
N HIS A 172 27.28 -6.33 7.53
CA HIS A 172 28.57 -7.01 7.64
C HIS A 172 29.70 -5.98 7.54
N ALA A 173 30.35 -5.69 8.66
CA ALA A 173 31.51 -4.81 8.68
C ALA A 173 32.75 -5.53 8.13
N THR A 174 33.37 -4.99 7.09
CA THR A 174 34.65 -5.48 6.55
C THR A 174 35.82 -4.74 7.18
N LEU A 175 36.93 -5.44 7.47
CA LEU A 175 38.10 -4.81 8.09
C LEU A 175 38.72 -3.77 7.14
N GLY A 176 38.62 -2.49 7.49
CA GLY A 176 39.14 -1.38 6.68
C GLY A 176 38.32 -1.05 5.43
N GLY A 177 37.20 -1.73 5.20
CA GLY A 177 36.30 -1.50 4.07
C GLY A 177 34.96 -0.89 4.51
N PRO A 178 34.04 -0.65 3.55
CA PRO A 178 32.70 -0.20 3.87
C PRO A 178 31.88 -1.33 4.53
N ILE A 179 30.77 -0.97 5.16
CA ILE A 179 29.82 -1.91 5.76
C ILE A 179 28.90 -2.39 4.64
N ASP A 180 28.91 -3.70 4.38
CA ASP A 180 27.96 -4.31 3.45
C ASP A 180 26.60 -4.41 4.11
N VAL A 181 25.55 -4.05 3.38
CA VAL A 181 24.17 -4.03 3.86
C VAL A 181 23.24 -4.75 2.88
N ARG A 182 22.41 -5.65 3.42
CA ARG A 182 21.28 -6.27 2.71
C ARG A 182 19.99 -5.85 3.38
N VAL A 183 19.06 -5.24 2.65
CA VAL A 183 17.76 -4.89 3.22
C VAL A 183 16.89 -6.14 3.35
N THR A 184 16.27 -6.34 4.51
CA THR A 184 15.33 -7.45 4.75
C THR A 184 13.91 -7.06 4.30
N TYR A 185 13.00 -8.02 4.23
CA TYR A 185 11.57 -7.74 4.03
C TYR A 185 11.02 -6.71 5.02
N VAL A 186 11.38 -6.79 6.31
CA VAL A 186 10.95 -5.81 7.32
C VAL A 186 11.49 -4.42 6.97
N GLY A 187 12.76 -4.33 6.55
CA GLY A 187 13.35 -3.07 6.08
C GLY A 187 12.66 -2.50 4.84
N VAL A 188 12.28 -3.35 3.87
CA VAL A 188 11.52 -2.93 2.69
C VAL A 188 10.16 -2.37 3.10
N VAL A 189 9.43 -3.08 3.97
CA VAL A 189 8.10 -2.65 4.45
C VAL A 189 8.21 -1.33 5.20
N VAL A 190 9.10 -1.23 6.17
CA VAL A 190 9.26 -0.02 7.00
C VAL A 190 9.75 1.17 6.17
N GLY A 191 10.68 0.94 5.23
CA GLY A 191 11.20 1.97 4.36
C GLY A 191 10.16 2.49 3.35
N THR A 192 9.33 1.61 2.77
CA THR A 192 8.56 1.95 1.56
C THR A 192 7.04 1.84 1.66
N ARG A 193 6.49 1.20 2.70
CA ARG A 193 5.05 0.80 2.74
C ARG A 193 4.23 1.48 3.84
N GLU A 194 4.77 2.49 4.50
CA GLU A 194 4.05 3.19 5.58
C GLU A 194 2.75 3.83 5.08
N GLN A 195 2.80 4.55 3.96
CA GLN A 195 1.62 5.19 3.40
C GLN A 195 0.56 4.16 2.99
N GLN A 196 0.98 3.09 2.29
CA GLN A 196 0.08 2.00 1.91
C GLN A 196 -0.59 1.35 3.13
N THR A 197 0.14 1.19 4.24
CA THR A 197 -0.40 0.61 5.47
C THR A 197 -1.41 1.55 6.14
N LYS A 198 -1.12 2.86 6.17
CA LYS A 198 -2.08 3.89 6.65
C LYS A 198 -3.34 3.87 5.80
N ASP A 199 -3.19 3.78 4.48
CA ASP A 199 -4.32 3.73 3.55
C ASP A 199 -5.15 2.45 3.72
N GLN A 200 -4.52 1.28 3.90
CA GLN A 200 -5.24 0.04 4.19
C GLN A 200 -6.00 0.13 5.52
N LYS A 201 -5.38 0.64 6.58
CA LYS A 201 -6.05 0.85 7.86
C LYS A 201 -7.27 1.77 7.67
N ARG A 202 -7.07 2.88 6.95
CA ARG A 202 -8.13 3.85 6.67
C ARG A 202 -9.28 3.23 5.88
N LEU A 203 -8.98 2.43 4.86
CA LEU A 203 -9.99 1.70 4.11
C LEU A 203 -10.76 0.72 4.99
N GLY A 204 -10.09 0.02 5.91
CA GLY A 204 -10.72 -0.84 6.90
C GLY A 204 -11.71 -0.07 7.78
N GLU A 205 -11.30 1.07 8.34
CA GLU A 205 -12.19 1.93 9.15
C GLU A 205 -13.42 2.39 8.35
N LEU A 206 -13.25 2.76 7.07
CA LEU A 206 -14.36 3.17 6.20
C LEU A 206 -15.34 2.01 5.93
N LEU A 207 -14.81 0.79 5.76
CA LEU A 207 -15.60 -0.41 5.52
C LEU A 207 -16.41 -0.85 6.75
N ASP A 208 -15.90 -0.61 7.95
CA ASP A 208 -16.58 -0.94 9.21
C ASP A 208 -17.80 -0.04 9.43
N ASP A 209 -17.67 1.27 9.17
CA ASP A 209 -18.77 2.24 9.33
C ASP A 209 -19.84 2.11 8.23
N TRP A 210 -19.43 1.72 7.00
CA TRP A 210 -20.24 1.47 5.80
C TRP A 210 -21.32 2.52 5.45
N GLU A 211 -21.20 3.17 4.28
CA GLU A 211 -22.13 4.19 3.75
C GLU A 211 -22.71 5.17 4.79
N THR A 212 -22.04 6.31 4.92
CA THR A 212 -22.50 7.39 5.81
C THR A 212 -22.93 8.62 4.98
N SER A 213 -23.30 9.69 5.67
CA SER A 213 -23.48 11.00 5.03
C SER A 213 -22.19 11.55 4.43
N THR A 214 -21.01 11.02 4.78
CA THR A 214 -19.72 11.51 4.26
C THR A 214 -18.95 10.46 3.47
N VAL A 215 -19.43 9.22 3.38
CA VAL A 215 -18.75 8.14 2.66
C VAL A 215 -19.70 7.48 1.67
N ASP A 216 -19.29 7.42 0.41
CA ASP A 216 -20.02 6.74 -0.66
C ASP A 216 -19.27 5.50 -1.14
N PHE A 217 -19.98 4.41 -1.39
CA PHE A 217 -19.41 3.17 -1.92
C PHE A 217 -19.89 2.92 -3.34
N LYS A 218 -18.96 2.68 -4.25
CA LYS A 218 -19.24 2.37 -5.66
C LYS A 218 -18.61 1.04 -6.07
N ARG A 219 -19.35 0.28 -6.88
CA ARG A 219 -18.82 -0.94 -7.51
C ARG A 219 -17.67 -0.63 -8.44
N GLU A 220 -17.86 0.39 -9.25
CA GLU A 220 -16.93 0.83 -10.27
C GLU A 220 -17.09 2.34 -10.50
N LEU A 221 -16.04 2.95 -11.04
CA LEU A 221 -16.06 4.35 -11.46
C LEU A 221 -15.81 4.40 -12.97
N ALA A 222 -16.89 4.38 -13.75
CA ALA A 222 -16.81 4.44 -15.21
C ALA A 222 -16.63 5.89 -15.67
N LEU A 223 -15.41 6.31 -16.01
CA LEU A 223 -15.16 7.70 -16.46
C LEU A 223 -15.18 7.88 -17.98
N THR A 224 -15.65 6.89 -18.73
CA THR A 224 -15.61 6.85 -20.19
C THR A 224 -16.75 7.66 -20.82
N SER A 225 -17.95 7.63 -20.23
CA SER A 225 -19.10 8.37 -20.75
C SER A 225 -19.18 9.80 -20.18
N LYS A 226 -19.89 10.69 -20.87
CA LYS A 226 -20.18 12.04 -20.36
C LYS A 226 -21.05 11.97 -19.11
N ASP A 227 -22.07 11.12 -19.11
CA ASP A 227 -23.02 11.02 -18.01
C ASP A 227 -22.38 10.52 -16.73
N ALA A 228 -21.51 9.52 -16.82
CA ALA A 228 -20.85 8.98 -15.63
C ALA A 228 -19.78 9.94 -15.07
N ARG A 229 -19.17 10.78 -15.90
CA ARG A 229 -18.34 11.91 -15.43
C ARG A 229 -19.17 12.96 -14.70
N LEU A 230 -20.38 13.26 -15.18
CA LEU A 230 -21.31 14.17 -14.49
C LEU A 230 -21.77 13.57 -13.15
N ASP A 231 -22.07 12.28 -13.11
CA ASP A 231 -22.48 11.58 -11.88
C ASP A 231 -21.34 11.60 -10.85
N PHE A 232 -20.09 11.36 -11.28
CA PHE A 232 -18.93 11.51 -10.39
C PHE A 232 -18.79 12.94 -9.84
N ALA A 233 -18.90 13.97 -10.69
CA ALA A 233 -18.84 15.36 -10.23
C ALA A 233 -19.98 15.71 -9.27
N HIS A 234 -21.18 15.22 -9.54
CA HIS A 234 -22.34 15.35 -8.64
C HIS A 234 -22.04 14.74 -7.26
N ASP A 235 -21.50 13.52 -7.21
CA ASP A 235 -21.21 12.84 -5.96
C ASP A 235 -20.10 13.54 -5.17
N VAL A 236 -19.07 14.05 -5.84
CA VAL A 236 -18.03 14.86 -5.19
C VAL A 236 -18.60 16.14 -4.59
N LEU A 237 -19.41 16.89 -5.35
CA LEU A 237 -19.99 18.15 -4.88
C LEU A 237 -20.98 17.96 -3.73
N THR A 238 -21.83 16.94 -3.81
CA THR A 238 -22.79 16.60 -2.75
C THR A 238 -22.08 16.28 -1.45
N LEU A 239 -21.02 15.47 -1.49
CA LEU A 239 -20.19 15.14 -0.33
C LEU A 239 -19.43 16.37 0.19
N ALA A 240 -18.83 17.16 -0.69
CA ALA A 240 -18.06 18.35 -0.32
C ALA A 240 -18.90 19.40 0.44
N ASN A 241 -20.20 19.48 0.14
CA ASN A 241 -21.13 20.40 0.80
C ASN A 241 -21.73 19.85 2.10
N VAL A 242 -21.49 18.59 2.48
CA VAL A 242 -21.94 18.07 3.78
C VAL A 242 -21.26 18.85 4.90
N GLN A 243 -22.01 19.29 5.89
CA GLN A 243 -21.47 20.02 7.04
C GLN A 243 -20.75 19.08 8.02
N GLY A 244 -19.80 19.63 8.76
CA GLY A 244 -19.06 18.91 9.81
C GLY A 244 -17.61 18.59 9.46
N ARG A 245 -16.90 17.99 10.42
CA ARG A 245 -15.46 17.72 10.34
C ARG A 245 -15.11 16.30 9.91
N GLN A 246 -16.13 15.47 9.67
CA GLN A 246 -15.92 14.09 9.26
C GLN A 246 -15.21 14.03 7.89
N PRO A 247 -14.29 13.07 7.70
CA PRO A 247 -13.68 12.84 6.39
C PRO A 247 -14.72 12.48 5.34
N ARG A 248 -14.50 12.96 4.12
CA ARG A 248 -15.37 12.71 2.98
C ARG A 248 -14.66 11.82 1.98
N ALA A 249 -15.28 10.74 1.55
CA ALA A 249 -14.63 9.81 0.64
C ALA A 249 -15.62 9.08 -0.29
N ILE A 250 -15.12 8.72 -1.46
CA ILE A 250 -15.76 7.73 -2.34
C ILE A 250 -14.84 6.52 -2.41
N VAL A 251 -15.34 5.37 -1.98
CA VAL A 251 -14.63 4.09 -2.01
C VAL A 251 -15.12 3.27 -3.20
N ILE A 252 -14.20 2.76 -4.01
CA ILE A 252 -14.50 2.09 -5.28
C ILE A 252 -13.97 0.66 -5.25
N GLY A 253 -14.75 -0.28 -5.78
CA GLY A 253 -14.37 -1.68 -5.95
C GLY A 253 -15.11 -2.64 -5.02
N PHE A 254 -16.17 -2.18 -4.34
CA PHE A 254 -16.97 -3.00 -3.41
C PHE A 254 -18.40 -3.13 -3.90
N ASP A 255 -19.01 -4.29 -3.68
CA ASP A 255 -20.43 -4.50 -3.97
C ASP A 255 -21.31 -3.88 -2.86
N PRO A 256 -22.22 -2.94 -3.19
CA PRO A 256 -23.01 -2.22 -2.19
C PRO A 256 -23.91 -3.11 -1.33
N LYS A 257 -24.31 -4.28 -1.84
CA LYS A 257 -25.24 -5.18 -1.17
C LYS A 257 -24.50 -6.14 -0.23
N THR A 258 -23.42 -6.73 -0.72
CA THR A 258 -22.67 -7.77 0.00
C THR A 258 -21.50 -7.21 0.81
N ARG A 259 -21.10 -5.96 0.55
CA ARG A 259 -19.87 -5.33 1.07
C ARG A 259 -18.58 -6.04 0.68
N ALA A 260 -18.68 -7.04 -0.21
CA ALA A 260 -17.55 -7.84 -0.62
C ALA A 260 -16.69 -7.08 -1.63
N PRO A 261 -15.37 -7.33 -1.66
CA PRO A 261 -14.51 -6.96 -2.78
C PRO A 261 -15.14 -7.44 -4.10
N PHE A 262 -15.27 -6.55 -5.07
CA PHE A 262 -15.92 -6.84 -6.35
C PHE A 262 -14.92 -6.92 -7.51
N LYS A 263 -14.20 -5.83 -7.79
CA LYS A 263 -13.25 -5.75 -8.92
C LYS A 263 -12.19 -4.68 -8.65
N SER A 264 -10.97 -4.93 -9.11
CA SER A 264 -9.91 -3.92 -9.14
C SER A 264 -10.31 -2.71 -9.99
N VAL A 265 -9.96 -1.52 -9.53
CA VAL A 265 -10.20 -0.27 -10.26
C VAL A 265 -9.44 -0.24 -11.58
N ASP A 266 -10.01 0.46 -12.56
CA ASP A 266 -9.39 0.67 -13.87
C ASP A 266 -8.10 1.50 -13.70
N PRO A 267 -6.93 1.00 -14.14
CA PRO A 267 -5.67 1.74 -14.06
C PRO A 267 -5.67 3.02 -14.91
N ALA A 268 -6.62 3.20 -15.83
CA ALA A 268 -6.78 4.44 -16.60
C ALA A 268 -7.42 5.60 -15.80
N ILE A 269 -7.79 5.37 -14.53
CA ILE A 269 -8.25 6.40 -13.61
C ILE A 269 -7.03 7.06 -12.95
N THR A 270 -6.82 8.34 -13.22
CA THR A 270 -5.69 9.13 -12.71
C THR A 270 -6.18 10.32 -11.89
N GLN A 271 -5.30 10.86 -11.03
CA GLN A 271 -5.54 12.08 -10.26
C GLN A 271 -6.02 13.23 -11.18
N ASP A 272 -5.22 13.56 -12.20
CA ASP A 272 -5.50 14.65 -13.14
C ASP A 272 -6.87 14.51 -13.81
N ARG A 273 -7.24 13.29 -14.21
CA ARG A 273 -8.53 13.04 -14.86
C ARG A 273 -9.70 13.29 -13.90
N LEU A 274 -9.57 12.92 -12.63
CA LEU A 274 -10.60 13.17 -11.62
C LEU A 274 -10.71 14.67 -11.33
N GLU A 275 -9.58 15.37 -11.18
CA GLU A 275 -9.54 16.81 -10.99
C GLU A 275 -10.17 17.55 -12.18
N ASP A 276 -9.82 17.21 -13.41
CA ASP A 276 -10.37 17.80 -14.63
C ASP A 276 -11.90 17.70 -14.67
N ILE A 277 -12.45 16.55 -14.27
CA ILE A 277 -13.90 16.35 -14.22
C ILE A 277 -14.54 17.26 -13.17
N VAL A 278 -13.97 17.35 -11.96
CA VAL A 278 -14.50 18.21 -10.89
C VAL A 278 -14.39 19.69 -11.27
N ASN A 279 -13.23 20.12 -11.77
CA ASN A 279 -12.94 21.48 -12.20
C ASN A 279 -13.88 21.92 -13.36
N GLY A 280 -14.11 21.02 -14.30
CA GLY A 280 -15.01 21.23 -15.44
C GLY A 280 -16.47 21.44 -15.05
N ASN A 281 -16.89 20.94 -13.88
CA ASN A 281 -18.28 20.96 -13.43
C ASN A 281 -18.55 21.83 -12.19
N THR A 282 -17.52 22.49 -11.63
CA THR A 282 -17.65 23.37 -10.47
C THR A 282 -17.53 24.86 -10.86
N LEU A 283 -18.39 25.69 -10.29
CA LEU A 283 -18.35 27.14 -10.39
C LEU A 283 -17.38 27.69 -9.32
N GLY A 284 -16.42 28.51 -9.74
CA GLY A 284 -15.42 29.08 -8.82
C GLY A 284 -14.34 28.07 -8.42
N ARG A 285 -13.97 28.05 -7.13
CA ARG A 285 -12.92 27.15 -6.61
C ARG A 285 -13.49 25.75 -6.38
N PRO A 286 -12.97 24.71 -7.05
CA PRO A 286 -13.42 23.33 -6.85
C PRO A 286 -12.93 22.76 -5.52
N PRO A 287 -13.61 21.74 -4.95
CA PRO A 287 -13.04 20.96 -3.86
C PRO A 287 -11.81 20.20 -4.37
N GLU A 288 -10.78 20.07 -3.51
CA GLU A 288 -9.63 19.23 -3.83
C GLU A 288 -10.05 17.75 -3.71
N VAL A 289 -9.63 16.92 -4.65
CA VAL A 289 -9.81 15.47 -4.58
C VAL A 289 -8.44 14.82 -4.47
N ARG A 290 -8.30 13.73 -3.72
CA ARG A 290 -7.07 12.92 -3.70
C ARG A 290 -7.38 11.48 -4.04
N TRP A 291 -6.73 10.99 -5.09
CA TRP A 291 -6.85 9.64 -5.58
C TRP A 291 -5.78 8.75 -4.99
N ARG A 292 -6.19 7.58 -4.49
CA ARG A 292 -5.29 6.51 -4.05
C ARG A 292 -5.81 5.16 -4.50
N THR A 293 -4.89 4.27 -4.81
CA THR A 293 -5.18 2.85 -5.07
C THR A 293 -4.65 2.01 -3.92
N ILE A 294 -5.48 1.14 -3.37
CA ILE A 294 -5.20 0.38 -2.15
C ILE A 294 -5.41 -1.10 -2.44
N PHE A 295 -4.36 -1.91 -2.30
CA PHE A 295 -4.53 -3.36 -2.39
C PHE A 295 -5.30 -3.89 -1.17
N TRP A 296 -6.42 -4.56 -1.40
CA TRP A 296 -7.32 -5.05 -0.37
C TRP A 296 -7.90 -6.40 -0.76
N ARG A 297 -7.57 -7.46 -0.02
CA ARG A 297 -8.13 -8.83 -0.17
C ARG A 297 -8.20 -9.32 -1.63
N GLY A 298 -7.10 -9.16 -2.37
CA GLY A 298 -6.97 -9.67 -3.74
C GLY A 298 -7.47 -8.73 -4.85
N ILE A 299 -7.98 -7.55 -4.51
CA ILE A 299 -8.29 -6.50 -5.49
C ILE A 299 -7.50 -5.22 -5.20
N THR A 300 -7.40 -4.35 -6.20
CA THR A 300 -6.95 -2.97 -6.02
C THR A 300 -8.18 -2.08 -5.89
N ALA A 301 -8.53 -1.67 -4.68
CA ALA A 301 -9.61 -0.74 -4.40
C ALA A 301 -9.18 0.70 -4.71
N GLY A 302 -10.16 1.55 -5.03
CA GLY A 302 -9.96 2.99 -5.22
C GLY A 302 -10.46 3.78 -4.02
N LEU A 303 -9.74 4.84 -3.66
CA LEU A 303 -10.17 5.80 -2.65
C LEU A 303 -10.04 7.21 -3.23
N VAL A 304 -11.16 7.92 -3.33
CA VAL A 304 -11.19 9.35 -3.62
C VAL A 304 -11.48 10.08 -2.32
N GLU A 305 -10.48 10.71 -1.71
CA GLU A 305 -10.69 11.60 -0.57
C GLU A 305 -11.12 12.98 -1.08
N ILE A 306 -12.15 13.57 -0.47
CA ILE A 306 -12.67 14.88 -0.85
C ILE A 306 -12.31 15.89 0.22
N ILE A 307 -11.49 16.86 -0.15
CA ILE A 307 -10.92 17.86 0.73
C ILE A 307 -11.67 19.17 0.53
N ARG A 308 -12.43 19.48 1.57
CA ARG A 308 -13.25 20.69 1.68
C ARG A 308 -12.41 21.82 2.25
N ASP A 309 -12.35 22.93 1.52
CA ASP A 309 -11.94 24.24 2.01
C ASP A 309 -13.19 24.97 2.53
N PRO A 310 -13.32 25.18 3.85
CA PRO A 310 -14.47 25.88 4.41
C PRO A 310 -14.67 27.28 3.83
N ALA A 311 -13.61 27.99 3.42
CA ALA A 311 -13.72 29.33 2.85
C ALA A 311 -14.30 29.36 1.42
N ALA A 312 -14.34 28.20 0.75
CA ALA A 312 -14.85 28.05 -0.62
C ALA A 312 -16.34 27.67 -0.70
N LEU A 313 -17.01 27.48 0.45
CA LEU A 313 -18.39 27.04 0.48
C LEU A 313 -19.39 28.14 0.06
N PRO A 314 -20.59 27.74 -0.41
CA PRO A 314 -20.92 26.39 -0.89
C PRO A 314 -20.25 26.09 -2.25
N TYR A 315 -19.88 24.83 -2.48
CA TYR A 315 -19.41 24.41 -3.80
C TYR A 315 -20.60 24.32 -4.75
N ARG A 316 -20.57 25.12 -5.82
CA ARG A 316 -21.67 25.27 -6.77
C ARG A 316 -21.39 24.52 -8.07
N SER A 317 -22.35 23.79 -8.59
CA SER A 317 -22.29 23.14 -9.91
C SER A 317 -22.44 24.18 -11.03
N LYS A 318 -21.90 23.89 -12.23
CA LYS A 318 -22.06 24.74 -13.42
C LYS A 318 -22.47 23.96 -14.67
N GLY A 319 -22.94 24.70 -15.68
CA GLY A 319 -23.28 24.19 -17.01
C GLY A 319 -24.24 23.00 -16.96
N ILE A 320 -23.89 21.94 -17.67
CA ILE A 320 -24.73 20.75 -17.86
C ILE A 320 -25.07 20.07 -16.53
N LEU A 321 -24.17 20.12 -15.54
CA LEU A 321 -24.44 19.51 -14.23
C LEU A 321 -25.59 20.25 -13.52
N ARG A 322 -25.55 21.59 -13.53
CA ARG A 322 -26.62 22.42 -12.99
C ARG A 322 -27.94 22.22 -13.74
N GLU A 323 -27.89 22.18 -15.06
CA GLU A 323 -29.07 21.94 -15.91
C GLU A 323 -29.71 20.58 -15.62
N ARG A 324 -28.91 19.53 -15.45
CA ARG A 324 -29.38 18.16 -15.21
C ARG A 324 -30.05 18.01 -13.84
N TYR A 325 -29.49 18.63 -12.80
CA TYR A 325 -29.96 18.45 -11.42
C TYR A 325 -30.84 19.62 -10.91
N GLY A 326 -31.05 20.66 -11.72
CA GLY A 326 -31.97 21.76 -11.42
C GLY A 326 -31.53 22.70 -10.31
N SER A 327 -30.30 22.56 -9.78
CA SER A 327 -29.74 23.38 -8.72
C SER A 327 -28.24 23.55 -8.88
N ASP A 328 -27.72 24.68 -8.42
CA ASP A 328 -26.29 24.90 -8.32
C ASP A 328 -25.70 24.36 -7.01
N VAL A 329 -26.46 24.25 -5.91
CA VAL A 329 -25.99 23.63 -4.66
C VAL A 329 -26.64 22.27 -4.44
N LEU A 330 -25.79 21.27 -4.27
CA LEU A 330 -26.15 19.88 -4.02
C LEU A 330 -25.56 19.44 -2.69
N VAL A 331 -26.29 18.66 -1.90
CA VAL A 331 -25.89 18.15 -0.58
C VAL A 331 -26.22 16.66 -0.47
N ARG A 332 -25.60 15.97 0.48
CA ARG A 332 -25.92 14.58 0.82
C ARG A 332 -26.72 14.51 2.12
N ARG A 333 -27.86 13.81 2.09
CA ARG A 333 -28.74 13.53 3.24
C ARG A 333 -28.79 12.01 3.44
N GLY A 334 -28.05 11.51 4.42
CA GLY A 334 -27.85 10.07 4.59
C GLY A 334 -27.08 9.48 3.40
N THR A 335 -27.64 8.49 2.73
CA THR A 335 -27.04 7.86 1.54
C THR A 335 -27.48 8.50 0.22
N HIS A 336 -28.36 9.50 0.26
CA HIS A 336 -28.94 10.11 -0.93
C HIS A 336 -28.43 11.53 -1.16
N SER A 337 -28.18 11.85 -2.42
CA SER A 337 -27.92 13.22 -2.86
C SER A 337 -29.23 13.97 -3.08
N ALA A 338 -29.26 15.24 -2.71
CA ALA A 338 -30.42 16.11 -2.83
C ALA A 338 -30.02 17.54 -3.21
N VAL A 339 -30.98 18.29 -3.73
CA VAL A 339 -30.88 19.75 -3.86
C VAL A 339 -30.89 20.38 -2.46
N ALA A 340 -29.94 21.29 -2.22
CA ALA A 340 -29.88 22.01 -0.95
C ALA A 340 -31.08 22.96 -0.83
N ASP A 341 -31.69 23.02 0.35
CA ASP A 341 -32.70 24.03 0.64
C ASP A 341 -32.07 25.39 0.99
N GLU A 342 -32.89 26.45 1.04
CA GLU A 342 -32.41 27.82 1.30
C GLU A 342 -31.67 27.93 2.64
N LYS A 343 -32.06 27.14 3.65
CA LYS A 343 -31.44 27.14 4.97
C LYS A 343 -30.06 26.48 4.92
N GLU A 344 -29.94 25.32 4.27
CA GLU A 344 -28.67 24.61 4.08
C GLU A 344 -27.67 25.49 3.31
N VAL A 345 -28.14 26.20 2.26
CA VAL A 345 -27.30 27.14 1.52
C VAL A 345 -26.83 28.29 2.43
N ALA A 346 -27.74 28.90 3.19
CA ALA A 346 -27.40 29.96 4.13
C ALA A 346 -26.40 29.49 5.20
N ASP A 347 -26.58 28.30 5.75
CA ASP A 347 -25.69 27.74 6.78
C ASP A 347 -24.27 27.49 6.21
N LEU A 348 -24.16 27.05 4.95
CA LEU A 348 -22.87 26.89 4.25
C LEU A 348 -22.19 28.24 3.99
N GLU A 349 -22.95 29.27 3.63
CA GLU A 349 -22.42 30.63 3.44
C GLU A 349 -21.94 31.25 4.75
N VAL A 350 -22.66 31.03 5.85
CA VAL A 350 -22.24 31.44 7.21
C VAL A 350 -20.94 30.72 7.61
N GLU A 351 -20.81 29.44 7.30
CA GLU A 351 -19.56 28.70 7.55
C GLU A 351 -18.40 29.30 6.74
N ALA A 352 -18.63 29.63 5.46
CA ALA A 352 -17.63 30.24 4.60
C ALA A 352 -17.16 31.59 5.11
N ALA A 353 -18.09 32.45 5.54
CA ALA A 353 -17.77 33.75 6.11
C ALA A 353 -16.89 33.60 7.37
N ARG A 354 -17.29 32.72 8.30
CA ARG A 354 -16.51 32.43 9.51
C ARG A 354 -15.11 31.91 9.22
N ALA A 355 -14.94 31.10 8.18
CA ALA A 355 -13.65 30.57 7.78
C ALA A 355 -12.74 31.65 7.19
N ARG A 356 -13.30 32.55 6.36
CA ARG A 356 -12.55 33.68 5.78
C ARG A 356 -12.07 34.65 6.85
N ASP A 357 -12.89 34.92 7.87
CA ASP A 357 -12.53 35.81 8.97
C ASP A 357 -11.40 35.26 9.85
N ARG A 358 -11.28 33.93 10.00
CA ARG A 358 -10.19 33.30 10.77
C ARG A 358 -8.83 33.34 10.06
N ASN A 359 -8.85 33.49 8.73
CA ASN A 359 -7.64 33.49 7.90
C ASN A 359 -7.14 34.90 7.59
N ARG A 360 -7.84 35.94 8.07
CA ARG A 360 -7.40 37.34 8.06
C ARG A 360 -6.74 37.68 9.38
#